data_AF-A0A966WGZ6-F1
#
_entry.id   AF-A0A966WGZ6-F1
#
_cell.length_a   1.000
_cell.length_b   1.000
_cell.length_c   1.000
_cell.angle_alpha   90.00
_cell.angle_beta   90.00
_cell.angle_gamma   90.00
#
_symmetry.space_group_name_H-M   'P 1'
#
loop_
_entity.id
_entity.type
_entity.pdbx_description
1 polymer ?
#
loop_
_entity_poly.entity_id
_entity_poly.type
_entity_poly.pdbx_seq_one_letter_code
_entity_poly.pdbx_strand_id
1 'polypeptide(L)'
;MIQRAQTLWLLLSVICAGLSFFFPFATGWTLPPEGTPIKVQVDAGYQLYLTVLTFLLIVLGLVTIFLFGNHSKQQWYCLLGLLLTTLLGALYVRVLLYELNEFIPSLTALLPIGQWVGYLMAWRGVRHDEKLLKDQDSIR
;
A
#
# COMPACT_ATOMS: atom_id res chain seq x y z
N MET A 1 18.60 -14.82 14.05
CA MET A 1 18.22 -14.36 12.69
C MET A 1 16.73 -14.57 12.51
N ILE A 2 15.95 -13.54 12.82
CA ILE A 2 14.49 -13.59 13.04
C ILE A 2 13.73 -12.76 11.94
N GLN A 3 14.47 -12.27 10.95
CA GLN A 3 14.08 -11.23 9.98
C GLN A 3 13.36 -11.72 8.69
N ARG A 4 13.06 -13.03 8.55
CA ARG A 4 12.55 -13.62 7.29
C ARG A 4 11.08 -13.32 7.02
N ALA A 5 10.23 -13.28 8.05
CA ALA A 5 8.81 -13.08 7.85
C ALA A 5 8.51 -11.64 7.40
N GLN A 6 9.24 -10.66 7.94
CA GLN A 6 8.97 -9.25 7.69
C GLN A 6 9.22 -8.81 6.25
N THR A 7 10.33 -9.29 5.66
CA THR A 7 10.68 -9.00 4.27
C THR A 7 9.69 -9.61 3.29
N LEU A 8 9.11 -10.78 3.60
CA LEU A 8 8.02 -11.37 2.83
C LEU A 8 6.75 -10.51 2.86
N TRP A 9 6.40 -9.93 4.01
CA TRP A 9 5.25 -9.02 4.12
C TRP A 9 5.46 -7.71 3.37
N LEU A 10 6.67 -7.14 3.40
CA LEU A 10 7.00 -5.96 2.59
C LEU A 10 6.99 -6.28 1.09
N LEU A 11 7.47 -7.45 0.70
CA LEU A 11 7.44 -7.92 -0.69
C LEU A 11 6.00 -8.12 -1.17
N LEU A 12 5.12 -8.68 -0.33
CA LEU A 12 3.69 -8.75 -0.60
C LEU A 12 3.10 -7.35 -0.85
N SER A 13 3.42 -6.37 0.01
CA SER A 13 2.97 -4.99 -0.20
C SER A 13 3.45 -4.41 -1.53
N VAL A 14 4.71 -4.62 -1.90
CA VAL A 14 5.26 -4.15 -3.18
C VAL A 14 4.56 -4.82 -4.37
N ILE A 15 4.30 -6.13 -4.30
CA ILE A 15 3.57 -6.85 -5.34
C ILE A 15 2.14 -6.31 -5.47
N CYS A 16 1.40 -6.15 -4.37
CA CYS A 16 0.04 -5.60 -4.41
C CYS A 16 0.00 -4.19 -5.02
N ALA A 17 0.96 -3.34 -4.69
CA ALA A 17 1.07 -2.00 -5.27
C ALA A 17 1.38 -2.05 -6.77
N GLY A 18 2.29 -2.92 -7.21
CA GLY A 18 2.61 -3.12 -8.64
C GLY A 18 1.41 -3.66 -9.44
N LEU A 19 0.69 -4.63 -8.88
CA LEU A 19 -0.51 -5.18 -9.49
C LEU A 19 -1.64 -4.14 -9.64
N SER A 20 -1.66 -3.11 -8.78
CA SER A 20 -2.66 -2.03 -8.83
C SER A 20 -2.53 -1.14 -10.09
N PHE A 21 -1.43 -1.23 -10.83
CA PHE A 21 -1.29 -0.59 -12.15
C PHE A 21 -1.89 -1.41 -13.30
N PHE A 22 -1.99 -2.72 -13.13
CA PHE A 22 -2.52 -3.62 -14.16
C PHE A 22 -3.99 -3.95 -13.95
N PHE A 23 -4.46 -3.87 -12.71
CA PHE A 23 -5.81 -4.24 -12.33
C PHE A 23 -6.59 -3.03 -11.81
N PRO A 24 -7.83 -2.82 -12.29
CA PRO A 24 -8.65 -1.72 -11.84
C PRO A 24 -9.11 -1.93 -10.39
N PHE A 25 -9.16 -0.86 -9.62
CA PHE A 25 -9.80 -0.80 -8.32
C PHE A 25 -11.33 -0.83 -8.47
N ALA A 26 -11.87 -0.05 -9.41
CA ALA A 26 -13.28 -0.05 -9.75
C ALA A 26 -13.49 0.30 -11.23
N THR A 27 -14.67 -0.05 -11.73
CA THR A 27 -15.12 0.42 -13.04
C THR A 27 -16.39 1.23 -12.87
N GLY A 28 -16.51 2.34 -13.55
CA GLY A 28 -17.68 3.20 -13.42
C GLY A 28 -17.94 4.05 -14.64
N TRP A 29 -18.88 4.98 -14.48
CA TRP A 29 -19.29 5.91 -15.51
C TRP A 29 -19.01 7.34 -15.06
N THR A 30 -18.34 8.11 -15.91
CA THR A 30 -18.18 9.55 -15.76
C THR A 30 -19.15 10.26 -16.70
N LEU A 31 -19.84 11.31 -16.23
CA LEU A 31 -20.56 12.24 -17.11
C LEU A 31 -19.73 13.53 -17.27
N PRO A 32 -19.13 13.74 -18.44
CA PRO A 32 -18.58 15.06 -18.79
C PRO A 32 -19.71 16.10 -18.87
N PRO A 33 -19.42 17.40 -18.61
CA PRO A 33 -20.42 18.47 -18.62
C PRO A 33 -21.27 18.60 -19.90
N GLU A 34 -20.77 18.10 -21.04
CA GLU A 34 -21.46 18.18 -22.35
C GLU A 34 -21.49 16.82 -23.10
N GLY A 35 -21.32 15.70 -22.40
CA GLY A 35 -20.99 14.42 -23.04
C GLY A 35 -21.92 13.25 -22.74
N THR A 36 -21.87 12.25 -23.63
CA THR A 36 -22.38 10.90 -23.37
C THR A 36 -21.62 10.25 -22.21
N PRO A 37 -22.26 9.41 -21.39
CA PRO A 37 -21.56 8.67 -20.32
C PRO A 37 -20.41 7.84 -20.89
N ILE A 38 -19.21 8.03 -20.34
CA ILE A 38 -18.00 7.29 -20.72
C ILE A 38 -17.71 6.28 -19.62
N LYS A 39 -17.47 5.02 -20.02
CA LYS A 39 -17.03 3.98 -19.10
C LYS A 39 -15.55 4.16 -18.81
N VAL A 40 -15.20 4.25 -17.54
CA VAL A 40 -13.83 4.47 -17.08
C VAL A 40 -13.42 3.40 -16.07
N GLN A 41 -12.14 3.07 -16.08
CA GLN A 41 -11.51 2.17 -15.12
C GLN A 41 -10.64 3.01 -14.20
N VAL A 42 -10.86 2.87 -12.89
CA VAL A 42 -10.06 3.54 -11.86
C VAL A 42 -9.00 2.54 -11.42
N ASP A 43 -7.77 2.71 -11.90
CA ASP A 43 -6.58 1.96 -11.47
C ASP A 43 -5.58 2.92 -10.78
N ALA A 44 -4.36 2.46 -10.48
CA ALA A 44 -3.30 3.34 -9.96
C ALA A 44 -2.82 4.40 -10.97
N GLY A 45 -3.09 4.22 -12.27
CA GLY A 45 -2.75 5.15 -13.36
C GLY A 45 -3.81 6.22 -13.63
N TYR A 46 -5.02 6.06 -13.10
CA TYR A 46 -6.17 6.89 -13.42
C TYR A 46 -5.93 8.39 -13.18
N GLN A 47 -5.23 8.74 -12.11
CA GLN A 47 -4.96 10.12 -11.76
C GLN A 47 -3.55 10.28 -11.20
N LEU A 48 -2.90 11.41 -11.52
CA LEU A 48 -1.47 11.61 -11.23
C LEU A 48 -1.13 11.43 -9.74
N TYR A 49 -1.99 11.91 -8.84
CA TYR A 49 -1.76 11.75 -7.40
C TYR A 49 -1.83 10.28 -6.93
N LEU A 50 -2.67 9.44 -7.56
CA LEU A 50 -2.72 8.00 -7.27
C LEU A 50 -1.45 7.31 -7.76
N THR A 51 -1.01 7.66 -8.97
CA THR A 51 0.20 7.12 -9.60
C THR A 51 1.43 7.43 -8.76
N VAL A 52 1.61 8.70 -8.39
CA VAL A 52 2.76 9.15 -7.58
C VAL A 52 2.75 8.47 -6.22
N LEU A 53 1.61 8.41 -5.54
CA LEU A 53 1.53 7.80 -4.21
C LEU A 53 1.76 6.29 -4.25
N THR A 54 1.20 5.59 -5.25
CA THR A 54 1.41 4.14 -5.44
C THR A 54 2.88 3.85 -5.76
N PHE A 55 3.51 4.64 -6.62
CA PHE A 55 4.93 4.52 -6.92
C PHE A 55 5.81 4.79 -5.69
N LEU A 56 5.50 5.82 -4.90
CA LEU A 56 6.19 6.11 -3.65
C LEU A 56 6.10 4.91 -2.70
N LEU A 57 4.93 4.29 -2.57
CA LEU A 57 4.73 3.10 -1.74
C LEU A 57 5.52 1.88 -2.23
N ILE A 58 5.71 1.71 -3.54
CA ILE A 58 6.59 0.67 -4.11
C ILE A 58 8.03 0.93 -3.71
N VAL A 59 8.53 2.15 -3.95
CA VAL A 59 9.91 2.54 -3.63
C VAL A 59 10.16 2.42 -2.13
N LEU A 60 9.22 2.87 -1.31
CA LEU A 60 9.29 2.76 0.14
C LEU A 60 9.41 1.30 0.59
N GLY A 61 8.57 0.41 0.06
CA GLY A 61 8.60 -1.01 0.39
C GLY A 61 9.95 -1.63 0.04
N LEU A 62 10.47 -1.35 -1.16
CA LEU A 62 11.79 -1.82 -1.60
C LEU A 62 12.94 -1.30 -0.73
N VAL A 63 12.97 0.00 -0.45
CA VAL A 63 13.99 0.61 0.43
C VAL A 63 13.92 0.00 1.84
N THR A 64 12.72 -0.25 2.36
CA THR A 64 12.51 -0.82 3.71
C THR A 64 13.00 -2.27 3.79
N ILE A 65 12.97 -3.02 2.69
CA ILE A 65 13.55 -4.37 2.61
C ILE A 65 15.08 -4.33 2.78
N PHE A 66 15.76 -3.37 2.15
CA PHE A 66 17.22 -3.24 2.24
C PHE A 66 17.70 -2.59 3.54
N LEU A 67 16.81 -1.99 4.34
CA LEU A 67 17.16 -1.31 5.60
C LEU A 67 17.39 -2.26 6.79
N PHE A 68 17.74 -3.51 6.53
CA PHE A 68 17.79 -4.62 7.49
C PHE A 68 18.70 -4.37 8.71
N GLY A 69 19.70 -3.50 8.60
CA GLY A 69 20.63 -3.22 9.69
C GLY A 69 20.10 -2.25 10.76
N ASN A 70 18.96 -1.58 10.55
CA ASN A 70 18.46 -0.55 11.46
C ASN A 70 16.97 -0.74 11.76
N HIS A 71 16.67 -1.58 12.76
CA HIS A 71 15.31 -1.93 13.17
C HIS A 71 14.45 -0.71 13.52
N SER A 72 15.01 0.30 14.19
CA SER A 72 14.26 1.52 14.53
C SER A 72 13.79 2.28 13.29
N LYS A 73 14.68 2.48 12.31
CA LYS A 73 14.31 3.11 11.03
C LYS A 73 13.33 2.24 10.26
N GLN A 74 13.57 0.92 10.19
CA GLN A 74 12.71 -0.02 9.47
C GLN A 74 11.28 -0.01 10.02
N GLN A 75 11.11 0.06 11.34
CA GLN A 75 9.80 0.20 11.97
C GLN A 75 9.11 1.51 11.57
N TRP A 76 9.85 2.62 11.56
CA TRP A 76 9.32 3.93 11.19
C TRP A 76 8.85 3.97 9.72
N TYR A 77 9.62 3.38 8.81
CA TYR A 77 9.22 3.25 7.40
C TYR A 77 8.02 2.33 7.19
N CYS A 78 7.90 1.23 7.95
CA CYS A 78 6.70 0.39 7.90
C CYS A 78 5.46 1.15 8.37
N LEU A 79 5.58 1.95 9.44
CA LEU A 79 4.49 2.78 9.95
C LEU A 79 4.11 3.87 8.93
N LEU A 80 5.10 4.55 8.34
CA LEU A 80 4.88 5.52 7.28
C LEU A 80 4.18 4.87 6.07
N GLY A 81 4.59 3.67 5.67
CA GLY A 81 3.95 2.90 4.61
C GLY A 81 2.49 2.55 4.91
N LEU A 82 2.18 2.25 6.17
CA LEU A 82 0.81 2.00 6.63
C LEU A 82 -0.07 3.27 6.56
N LEU A 83 0.47 4.41 6.99
CA LEU A 83 -0.24 5.70 6.89
C LEU A 83 -0.48 6.09 5.41
N LEU A 84 0.54 5.93 4.56
CA LEU A 84 0.44 6.27 3.14
C LEU A 84 -0.51 5.32 2.39
N THR A 85 -0.55 4.03 2.71
CA THR A 85 -1.55 3.10 2.15
C THR A 85 -2.97 3.44 2.61
N THR A 86 -3.12 3.87 3.86
CA THR A 86 -4.42 4.33 4.38
C THR A 86 -4.89 5.58 3.62
N LEU A 87 -3.98 6.53 3.38
CA LEU A 87 -4.24 7.70 2.55
C LEU A 87 -4.60 7.31 1.11
N LEU A 88 -3.87 6.35 0.51
CA LEU A 88 -4.15 5.86 -0.83
C LEU A 88 -5.58 5.29 -0.93
N GLY A 89 -6.00 4.48 0.06
CA GLY A 89 -7.37 3.97 0.13
C GLY A 89 -8.42 5.08 0.23
N ALA A 90 -8.16 6.12 1.04
CA ALA A 90 -9.05 7.27 1.14
C ALA A 90 -9.16 8.06 -0.19
N LEU A 91 -8.06 8.18 -0.93
CA LEU A 91 -8.05 8.81 -2.26
C LEU A 91 -8.84 8.00 -3.29
N TYR A 92 -8.74 6.67 -3.27
CA TYR A 92 -9.60 5.82 -4.11
C TYR A 92 -11.08 6.03 -3.79
N VAL A 93 -11.46 6.02 -2.50
CA VAL A 93 -12.84 6.28 -2.09
C VAL A 93 -13.31 7.67 -2.53
N ARG A 94 -12.44 8.68 -2.44
CA ARG A 94 -12.73 10.03 -2.95
C ARG A 94 -13.04 9.99 -4.45
N VAL A 95 -12.23 9.32 -5.27
CA VAL A 95 -12.50 9.18 -6.72
C VAL A 95 -13.87 8.55 -6.95
N LEU A 96 -14.18 7.47 -6.24
CA LEU A 96 -15.47 6.79 -6.39
C LEU A 96 -16.67 7.67 -6.05
N LEU A 97 -16.56 8.51 -5.02
CA LEU A 97 -17.67 9.33 -4.52
C LEU A 97 -17.84 10.66 -5.26
N TYR A 98 -16.77 11.23 -5.81
CA TYR A 98 -16.78 12.58 -6.35
C TYR A 98 -16.48 12.68 -7.85
N GLU A 99 -15.93 11.63 -8.46
CA GLU A 99 -15.60 11.63 -9.89
C GLU A 99 -16.46 10.65 -10.71
N LEU A 100 -17.08 9.66 -10.06
CA LEU A 100 -17.95 8.68 -10.71
C LEU A 100 -19.42 8.89 -10.29
N ASN A 101 -20.33 8.77 -11.25
CA ASN A 101 -21.77 8.79 -10.97
C ASN A 101 -22.29 7.41 -10.54
N GLU A 102 -21.80 6.38 -11.22
CA GLU A 102 -22.07 4.98 -10.88
C GLU A 102 -20.76 4.22 -10.95
N PHE A 103 -20.55 3.30 -10.00
CA PHE A 103 -19.35 2.48 -9.96
C PHE A 103 -19.65 1.08 -9.43
N ILE A 104 -18.86 0.13 -9.91
CA ILE A 104 -18.83 -1.25 -9.45
C ILE A 104 -17.40 -1.53 -8.98
N PRO A 105 -17.19 -1.78 -7.67
CA PRO A 105 -15.88 -2.15 -7.17
C PRO A 105 -15.44 -3.48 -7.77
N SER A 106 -14.18 -3.57 -8.17
CA SER A 106 -13.60 -4.81 -8.71
C SER A 106 -13.09 -5.71 -7.57
N LEU A 107 -12.95 -7.01 -7.82
CA LEU A 107 -12.34 -7.93 -6.84
C LEU A 107 -10.92 -7.48 -6.44
N THR A 108 -10.22 -6.86 -7.39
CA THR A 108 -8.90 -6.27 -7.25
C THR A 108 -8.87 -5.00 -6.39
N ALA A 109 -10.02 -4.48 -5.94
CA ALA A 109 -10.10 -3.49 -4.87
C ALA A 109 -9.52 -3.99 -3.54
N LEU A 110 -9.32 -5.31 -3.40
CA LEU A 110 -8.62 -5.90 -2.28
C LEU A 110 -7.08 -5.68 -2.33
N LEU A 111 -6.51 -5.22 -3.46
CA LEU A 111 -5.05 -5.03 -3.59
C LEU A 111 -4.50 -3.95 -2.62
N PRO A 112 -5.09 -2.74 -2.51
CA PRO A 112 -4.68 -1.77 -1.49
C PRO A 112 -4.84 -2.30 -0.05
N ILE A 113 -5.83 -3.18 0.19
CA ILE A 113 -6.02 -3.83 1.49
C ILE A 113 -4.89 -4.83 1.75
N GLY A 114 -4.55 -5.66 0.77
CA GLY A 114 -3.41 -6.58 0.85
C GLY A 114 -2.09 -5.84 1.09
N GLN A 115 -1.92 -4.70 0.44
CA GLN A 115 -0.78 -3.81 0.65
C GLN A 115 -0.74 -3.26 2.08
N TRP A 116 -1.87 -2.80 2.61
CA TRP A 116 -2.00 -2.31 3.98
C TRP A 116 -1.70 -3.41 5.01
N VAL A 117 -2.24 -4.61 4.80
CA VAL A 117 -1.97 -5.79 5.65
C VAL A 117 -0.49 -6.15 5.63
N GLY A 118 0.16 -6.12 4.47
CA GLY A 118 1.61 -6.37 4.37
C GLY A 118 2.43 -5.36 5.18
N TYR A 119 2.10 -4.06 5.14
CA TYR A 119 2.78 -3.06 5.98
C TYR A 119 2.50 -3.25 7.48
N LEU A 120 1.26 -3.61 7.85
CA LEU A 120 0.90 -3.90 9.25
C LEU A 120 1.67 -5.10 9.81
N MET A 121 1.72 -6.19 9.04
CA MET A 121 2.42 -7.40 9.43
C MET A 121 3.93 -7.18 9.47
N ALA A 122 4.48 -6.42 8.52
CA ALA A 122 5.87 -6.01 8.55
C ALA A 122 6.19 -5.18 9.80
N TRP A 123 5.38 -4.17 10.14
CA TRP A 123 5.59 -3.35 11.33
C TRP A 123 5.54 -4.18 12.62
N ARG A 124 4.57 -5.10 12.74
CA ARG A 124 4.47 -6.03 13.87
C ARG A 124 5.69 -6.94 13.98
N GLY A 125 6.19 -7.42 12.84
CA GLY A 125 7.43 -8.20 12.73
C GLY A 125 8.62 -7.44 13.30
N VAL A 126 8.93 -6.23 12.78
CA VAL A 126 10.07 -5.44 13.27
C VAL A 126 10.04 -5.27 14.78
N ARG A 127 8.86 -4.93 15.31
CA ARG A 127 8.70 -4.60 16.72
C ARG A 127 8.87 -5.82 17.61
N HIS A 128 8.53 -7.01 17.13
CA HIS A 128 8.78 -8.25 17.85
C HIS A 128 10.28 -8.57 17.85
N ASP A 129 10.94 -8.42 16.71
CA ASP A 129 12.37 -8.67 16.52
C ASP A 129 13.22 -7.75 17.41
N GLU A 130 12.87 -6.47 17.49
CA GLU A 130 13.56 -5.49 18.33
C GLU A 130 13.46 -5.84 19.83
N LYS A 131 12.31 -6.36 20.28
CA LYS A 131 12.13 -6.79 21.68
C LYS A 131 13.02 -7.97 22.02
N LEU A 132 13.07 -8.98 21.15
CA LEU A 132 13.91 -10.17 21.36
C LEU A 132 15.40 -9.82 21.44
N LEU A 133 15.86 -8.83 20.67
CA LEU A 133 17.24 -8.34 20.76
C LEU A 133 17.51 -7.64 22.10
N LYS A 134 16.60 -6.77 22.56
CA LYS A 134 16.73 -6.09 23.86
C LYS A 134 16.75 -7.07 25.04
N ASP A 135 15.91 -8.10 24.98
CA ASP A 135 15.84 -9.12 26.03
C ASP A 135 17.14 -9.93 26.09
N GLN A 136 17.76 -10.24 24.94
CA GLN A 136 19.05 -10.93 24.89
C GLN A 136 20.21 -10.08 25.41
N ASP A 137 20.22 -8.77 25.12
CA ASP A 137 21.22 -7.85 25.65
C ASP A 137 21.10 -7.67 27.17
N SER A 138 19.90 -7.82 27.76
CA SER A 138 19.71 -7.72 29.21
C SER A 138 20.32 -8.86 30.04
N ILE A 139 20.63 -9.99 29.40
CA ILE A 139 21.20 -11.20 30.03
C ILE A 139 22.74 -11.19 30.00
N ARG A 140 23.34 -10.29 29.21
CA ARG A 140 24.79 -10.09 29.12
C ARG A 140 25.26 -8.96 30.02
#